data_AF-A0A1M6N7I8-F1
#
_entry.id   AF-A0A1M6N7I8-F1
#
_cell.length_a   1.000
_cell.length_b   1.000
_cell.length_c   1.000
_cell.angle_alpha   90.00
_cell.angle_beta   90.00
_cell.angle_gamma   90.00
#
_symmetry.space_group_name_H-M   'P 1'
#
loop_
_entity.id
_entity.type
_entity.pdbx_description
1 polymer ?
#
loop_
_entity_poly.entity_id
_entity_poly.type
_entity_poly.pdbx_seq_one_letter_code
_entity_poly.pdbx_strand_id
1 'polypeptide(L)'
;MSLTPPRPWSPLTDPQWHALLPHLLPRSPRGRPIADLRARMDAIFHIAQTPAHAWKSLPERFGKPDTVSRYFRRLTHAGLWHRLLHALKESAPNHPLREIEYAILRATRRAARIGGMPLLLLIRRLDLRTALNGPPWLLPDPLLSETCARLAPRTLPTTREALKTLKTRLKSLAWLQKAAQGRRRIPRTVRLAWP
;
A
#
# COMPACT_ATOMS: atom_id res chain seq x y z
N MET A 1 14.23 1.43 8.24
CA MET A 1 13.04 2.11 8.82
C MET A 1 12.88 3.53 8.27
N SER A 2 12.82 3.72 6.96
CA SER A 2 12.74 5.07 6.36
C SER A 2 11.36 5.32 5.78
N LEU A 3 10.63 6.28 6.35
CA LEU A 3 9.50 6.89 5.66
C LEU A 3 10.03 7.69 4.48
N THR A 4 9.40 7.56 3.31
CA THR A 4 9.75 8.39 2.15
C THR A 4 9.36 9.85 2.47
N PRO A 5 10.27 10.82 2.33
CA PRO A 5 9.98 12.21 2.67
C PRO A 5 8.84 12.75 1.78
N PRO A 6 7.96 13.60 2.32
CA PRO A 6 6.90 14.20 1.53
C PRO A 6 7.50 15.07 0.43
N ARG A 7 6.97 14.91 -0.79
CA ARG A 7 7.31 15.75 -1.94
C ARG A 7 6.05 16.49 -2.39
N PRO A 8 6.16 17.77 -2.79
CA PRO A 8 5.03 18.48 -3.39
C PRO A 8 4.67 17.81 -4.71
N TRP A 9 3.39 17.91 -5.09
CA TRP A 9 2.98 17.43 -6.40
C TRP A 9 3.56 18.32 -7.51
N SER A 10 4.12 17.70 -8.54
CA SER A 10 4.43 18.29 -9.83
C SER A 10 3.87 17.39 -10.94
N PRO A 11 3.56 17.94 -12.13
CA PRO A 11 3.30 17.13 -13.31
C PRO A 11 4.48 16.20 -13.59
N LEU A 12 4.21 14.99 -14.05
CA LEU A 12 5.25 14.04 -14.44
C LEU A 12 6.13 14.66 -15.52
N THR A 13 7.45 14.52 -15.40
CA THR A 13 8.41 14.84 -16.47
C THR A 13 8.45 13.72 -17.51
N ASP A 14 9.05 13.98 -18.66
CA ASP A 14 9.17 12.94 -19.69
C ASP A 14 9.94 11.71 -19.19
N PRO A 15 11.10 11.81 -18.51
CA PRO A 15 11.78 10.64 -17.97
C PRO A 15 10.93 9.85 -16.97
N GLN A 16 10.22 10.55 -16.07
CA GLN A 16 9.34 9.90 -15.09
C GLN A 16 8.17 9.19 -15.77
N TRP A 17 7.59 9.82 -16.79
CA TRP A 17 6.52 9.24 -17.60
C TRP A 17 6.97 7.98 -18.33
N HIS A 18 8.12 8.03 -19.02
CA HIS A 18 8.68 6.88 -19.73
C HIS A 18 9.04 5.74 -18.78
N ALA A 19 9.51 6.04 -17.57
CA ALA A 19 9.78 5.02 -16.56
C ALA A 19 8.50 4.38 -15.98
N LEU A 20 7.40 5.14 -15.92
CA LEU A 20 6.10 4.66 -15.44
C LEU A 20 5.34 3.83 -16.49
N LEU A 21 5.47 4.21 -17.76
CA LEU A 21 4.67 3.70 -18.88
C LEU A 21 4.67 2.15 -19.01
N PRO A 22 5.81 1.43 -18.88
CA PRO A 22 5.85 -0.03 -18.99
C PRO A 22 4.92 -0.74 -18.00
N HIS A 23 4.67 -0.17 -16.83
CA HIS A 23 3.85 -0.80 -15.79
C HIS A 23 2.33 -0.56 -15.98
N LEU A 24 1.98 0.51 -16.71
CA LEU A 24 0.60 0.87 -17.04
C LEU A 24 0.03 -0.02 -18.16
N LEU A 25 0.92 -0.61 -18.97
CA LEU A 25 0.57 -1.41 -20.14
C LEU A 25 0.56 -2.90 -19.80
N PRO A 26 -0.62 -3.44 -19.52
CA PRO A 26 -0.97 -4.71 -20.15
C PRO A 26 -2.27 -4.45 -20.90
N ARG A 27 -2.19 -3.73 -22.03
CA ARG A 27 -3.42 -3.42 -22.78
C ARG A 27 -3.90 -4.69 -23.46
N SER A 28 -5.04 -5.18 -22.98
CA SER A 28 -6.01 -5.79 -23.87
C SER A 28 -6.27 -4.80 -25.02
N PRO A 29 -6.20 -5.21 -26.29
CA PRO A 29 -6.34 -4.34 -27.47
C PRO A 29 -7.78 -3.81 -27.66
N ARG A 30 -8.70 -4.12 -26.76
CA ARG A 30 -10.13 -3.79 -26.88
C ARG A 30 -10.51 -2.55 -26.06
N GLY A 31 -11.10 -1.56 -26.72
CA GLY A 31 -11.74 -0.39 -26.12
C GLY A 31 -11.27 0.96 -26.66
N ARG A 32 -12.03 2.04 -26.39
CA ARG A 32 -11.69 3.40 -26.81
C ARG A 32 -10.32 3.82 -26.22
N PRO A 33 -9.38 4.32 -27.03
CA PRO A 33 -8.12 4.85 -26.54
C PRO A 33 -8.36 5.91 -25.47
N ILE A 34 -7.58 5.84 -24.39
CA ILE A 34 -7.55 6.93 -23.40
C ILE A 34 -6.76 8.05 -24.05
N ALA A 35 -7.44 9.16 -24.37
CA ALA A 35 -6.87 10.28 -25.12
C ALA A 35 -5.58 10.83 -24.51
N ASP A 36 -5.51 10.92 -23.17
CA ASP A 36 -4.30 11.29 -22.46
C ASP A 36 -4.12 10.42 -21.21
N LEU A 37 -3.14 9.51 -21.28
CA LEU A 37 -2.80 8.60 -20.20
C LEU A 37 -1.95 9.29 -19.12
N ARG A 38 -1.10 10.24 -19.51
CA ARG A 38 -0.20 10.97 -18.61
C ARG A 38 -1.00 11.91 -17.74
N ALA A 39 -1.87 12.73 -18.33
CA ALA A 39 -2.77 13.60 -17.57
C ALA A 39 -3.65 12.81 -16.59
N ARG A 40 -4.01 11.57 -16.94
CA ARG A 40 -4.76 10.69 -16.04
C ARG A 40 -3.95 10.25 -14.83
N MET A 41 -2.67 9.93 -15.02
CA MET A 41 -1.75 9.59 -13.93
C MET A 41 -1.40 10.82 -13.10
N ASP A 42 -1.19 11.98 -13.72
CA ASP A 42 -0.99 13.26 -13.03
C ASP A 42 -2.17 13.58 -12.11
N ALA A 43 -3.41 13.42 -12.59
CA ALA A 43 -4.61 13.60 -11.79
C ALA A 43 -4.67 12.64 -10.59
N ILE A 44 -4.29 11.37 -10.78
CA ILE A 44 -4.22 10.37 -9.71
C ILE A 44 -3.15 10.75 -8.67
N PHE A 45 -1.96 11.14 -9.11
CA PHE A 45 -0.87 11.53 -8.21
C PHE A 45 -1.16 12.83 -7.47
N HIS A 46 -1.85 13.78 -8.10
CA HIS A 46 -2.32 14.99 -7.46
C HIS A 46 -3.24 14.66 -6.28
N ILE A 47 -4.34 13.95 -6.54
CA ILE A 47 -5.33 13.63 -5.51
C ILE A 47 -4.83 12.64 -4.45
N ALA A 48 -3.84 11.79 -4.78
CA ALA A 48 -3.22 10.89 -3.83
C ALA A 48 -2.36 11.64 -2.79
N GLN A 49 -1.70 12.71 -3.22
CA GLN A 49 -0.86 13.55 -2.35
C GLN A 49 -1.67 14.55 -1.51
N THR A 50 -2.97 14.71 -1.79
CA THR A 50 -3.92 15.49 -0.97
C THR A 50 -4.82 14.56 -0.11
N PRO A 51 -4.36 14.07 1.05
CA PRO A 51 -5.02 13.00 1.84
C PRO A 51 -6.47 13.26 2.27
N ALA A 52 -6.86 14.52 2.46
CA ALA A 52 -8.20 14.88 2.92
C ALA A 52 -9.24 14.93 1.79
N HIS A 53 -8.80 14.88 0.53
CA HIS A 53 -9.62 15.24 -0.62
C HIS A 53 -10.32 14.03 -1.24
N ALA A 54 -11.66 14.12 -1.30
CA ALA A 54 -12.49 13.21 -2.06
C ALA A 54 -12.21 13.39 -3.56
N TRP A 55 -12.52 12.37 -4.36
CA TRP A 55 -12.38 12.47 -5.83
C TRP A 55 -13.13 13.69 -6.39
N LYS A 56 -14.28 14.04 -5.82
CA LYS A 56 -15.09 15.22 -6.20
C LYS A 56 -14.36 16.56 -6.10
N SER A 57 -13.30 16.65 -5.30
CA SER A 57 -12.49 17.88 -5.14
C SER A 57 -11.28 17.93 -6.10
N LEU A 58 -11.24 17.06 -7.10
CA LEU A 58 -10.22 17.13 -8.14
C LEU A 58 -10.40 18.41 -8.98
N PRO A 59 -9.35 19.23 -9.19
CA PRO A 59 -9.43 20.43 -10.02
C PRO A 59 -9.92 20.16 -11.44
N GLU A 60 -10.71 21.08 -12.00
CA GLU A 60 -11.34 20.94 -13.31
C GLU A 60 -10.34 20.72 -14.46
N ARG A 61 -9.13 21.28 -14.35
CA ARG A 61 -8.02 21.05 -15.30
C ARG A 61 -7.65 19.58 -15.54
N PHE A 62 -7.99 18.69 -14.60
CA PHE A 62 -7.76 17.25 -14.73
C PHE A 62 -8.94 16.49 -15.35
N GLY A 63 -9.98 17.21 -15.76
CA GLY A 63 -11.21 16.67 -16.33
C GLY A 63 -12.13 16.02 -15.31
N LYS A 64 -13.06 15.20 -15.81
CA LYS A 64 -14.15 14.64 -15.01
C LYS A 64 -13.64 13.70 -13.88
N PRO A 65 -13.88 14.01 -12.60
CA PRO A 65 -13.40 13.22 -11.46
C PRO A 65 -13.77 11.74 -11.50
N ASP A 66 -15.00 11.42 -11.92
CA ASP A 66 -15.51 10.05 -12.00
C ASP A 66 -14.74 9.20 -13.01
N THR A 67 -14.23 9.82 -14.07
CA THR A 67 -13.42 9.12 -15.07
C THR A 67 -12.05 8.77 -14.50
N VAL A 68 -11.44 9.68 -13.73
CA VAL A 68 -10.16 9.43 -13.05
C VAL A 68 -10.32 8.35 -11.97
N SER A 69 -11.37 8.43 -11.16
CA SER A 69 -11.68 7.44 -10.13
C SER A 69 -11.93 6.04 -10.70
N ARG A 70 -12.72 5.91 -11.78
CA ARG A 70 -12.94 4.63 -12.48
C ARG A 70 -11.64 4.07 -13.03
N TYR A 71 -10.80 4.91 -13.63
CA TYR A 71 -9.51 4.48 -14.16
C TYR A 71 -8.56 4.02 -13.05
N PHE A 72 -8.47 4.75 -11.94
CA PHE A 72 -7.71 4.34 -10.75
C PHE A 72 -8.14 2.96 -10.23
N ARG A 73 -9.45 2.72 -10.11
CA ARG A 73 -9.98 1.41 -9.71
C ARG A 73 -9.57 0.31 -10.68
N ARG A 74 -9.70 0.56 -11.99
CA ARG A 74 -9.27 -0.39 -13.04
C ARG A 74 -7.78 -0.74 -12.91
N LEU A 75 -6.92 0.27 -12.74
CA LEU A 75 -5.48 0.05 -12.53
C LEU A 75 -5.20 -0.75 -11.26
N THR A 76 -5.95 -0.46 -10.19
CA THR A 76 -5.81 -1.17 -8.92
C THR A 76 -6.18 -2.64 -9.04
N HIS A 77 -7.30 -2.95 -9.68
CA HIS A 77 -7.69 -4.34 -9.98
C HIS A 77 -6.72 -5.04 -10.93
N ALA A 78 -6.14 -4.30 -11.87
CA ALA A 78 -5.09 -4.82 -12.76
C ALA A 78 -3.72 -5.00 -12.08
N GLY A 79 -3.61 -4.79 -10.76
CA GLY A 79 -2.38 -5.01 -10.00
C GLY A 79 -1.27 -4.00 -10.27
N LEU A 80 -1.58 -2.80 -10.77
CA LEU A 80 -0.58 -1.78 -11.06
C LEU A 80 0.31 -1.48 -9.85
N TRP A 81 -0.31 -1.28 -8.69
CA TRP A 81 0.43 -0.87 -7.49
C TRP A 81 1.42 -1.93 -7.05
N HIS A 82 1.07 -3.22 -7.12
CA HIS A 82 2.00 -4.30 -6.83
C HIS A 82 3.24 -4.23 -7.72
N ARG A 83 3.05 -4.07 -9.05
CA ARG A 83 4.15 -3.93 -10.00
C ARG A 83 5.03 -2.72 -9.70
N LEU A 84 4.44 -1.58 -9.39
CA LEU A 84 5.18 -0.37 -9.08
C LEU A 84 5.97 -0.48 -7.77
N LEU A 85 5.43 -1.14 -6.74
CA LEU A 85 6.17 -1.35 -5.49
C LEU A 85 7.41 -2.23 -5.69
N HIS A 86 7.31 -3.28 -6.52
CA HIS A 86 8.47 -4.09 -6.92
C HIS A 86 9.49 -3.26 -7.72
N ALA A 87 9.03 -2.55 -8.75
CA ALA A 87 9.88 -1.71 -9.58
C ALA A 87 10.63 -0.64 -8.76
N LEU A 88 9.97 -0.04 -7.77
CA LEU A 88 10.59 0.94 -6.86
C LEU A 88 11.73 0.35 -6.01
N LYS A 89 11.69 -0.95 -5.72
CA LYS A 89 12.72 -1.66 -4.96
C LYS A 89 13.86 -2.16 -5.81
N GLU A 90 13.58 -2.53 -7.05
CA GLU A 90 14.57 -2.97 -8.03
C GLU A 90 15.29 -1.78 -8.69
N SER A 91 14.66 -0.61 -8.74
CA SER A 91 15.21 0.58 -9.38
C SER A 91 16.40 1.16 -8.60
N ALA A 92 17.45 1.54 -9.33
CA ALA A 92 18.61 2.26 -8.79
C ALA A 92 18.20 3.60 -8.13
N PRO A 93 18.98 4.13 -7.17
CA PRO A 93 18.65 5.36 -6.44
C PRO A 93 18.34 6.58 -7.34
N ASN A 94 19.03 6.70 -8.48
CA ASN A 94 18.88 7.81 -9.43
C ASN A 94 17.84 7.55 -10.53
N HIS A 95 17.09 6.46 -10.43
CA HIS A 95 16.09 6.11 -11.45
C HIS A 95 14.87 7.05 -11.36
N PRO A 96 14.27 7.49 -12.49
CA PRO A 96 13.15 8.43 -12.48
C PRO A 96 11.93 7.96 -11.66
N LEU A 97 11.69 6.65 -11.51
CA LEU A 97 10.65 6.13 -10.61
C LEU A 97 10.87 6.49 -9.13
N ARG A 98 12.14 6.56 -8.68
CA ARG A 98 12.48 6.97 -7.31
C ARG A 98 12.10 8.43 -7.06
N GLU A 99 12.12 9.26 -8.09
CA GLU A 99 11.74 10.68 -7.96
C GLU A 99 10.26 10.86 -7.62
N ILE A 100 9.42 9.98 -8.17
CA ILE A 100 7.97 9.95 -7.96
C ILE A 100 7.53 8.90 -6.93
N GLU A 101 8.47 8.33 -6.17
CA GLU A 101 8.21 7.29 -5.17
C GLU A 101 7.10 7.74 -4.20
N TYR A 102 7.21 8.95 -3.66
CA TYR A 102 6.21 9.48 -2.73
C TYR A 102 4.80 9.46 -3.34
N ALA A 103 4.64 9.94 -4.58
CA ALA A 103 3.36 9.94 -5.27
C ALA A 103 2.80 8.51 -5.47
N ILE A 104 3.65 7.55 -5.84
CA ILE A 104 3.28 6.14 -6.01
C ILE A 104 2.84 5.53 -4.67
N LEU A 105 3.59 5.75 -3.59
CA LEU A 105 3.26 5.22 -2.26
C LEU A 105 1.95 5.83 -1.74
N ARG A 106 1.73 7.13 -1.96
CA ARG A 106 0.47 7.79 -1.60
C ARG A 106 -0.72 7.29 -2.43
N ALA A 107 -0.52 7.00 -3.71
CA ALA A 107 -1.56 6.41 -4.55
C ALA A 107 -1.88 4.96 -4.12
N THR A 108 -0.84 4.20 -3.80
CA THR A 108 -0.95 2.84 -3.24
C THR A 108 -1.73 2.83 -1.91
N ARG A 109 -1.48 3.81 -1.04
CA ARG A 109 -2.23 4.00 0.21
C ARG A 109 -3.73 4.13 -0.04
N ARG A 110 -4.11 4.91 -1.05
CA ARG A 110 -5.53 5.10 -1.45
C ARG A 110 -6.12 3.80 -2.01
N ALA A 111 -5.29 2.95 -2.63
CA ALA A 111 -5.67 1.65 -3.16
C ALA A 111 -5.80 0.55 -2.10
N ALA A 112 -5.34 0.76 -0.86
CA ALA A 112 -5.28 -0.28 0.19
C ALA A 112 -6.60 -1.02 0.42
N ARG A 113 -7.75 -0.34 0.31
CA ARG A 113 -9.07 -0.99 0.49
C ARG A 113 -9.47 -1.90 -0.68
N ILE A 114 -8.97 -1.62 -1.88
CA ILE A 114 -9.26 -2.39 -3.09
C ILE A 114 -8.23 -3.52 -3.24
N GLY A 115 -6.94 -3.23 -2.99
CA GLY A 115 -5.86 -4.21 -3.08
C GLY A 115 -5.83 -5.23 -1.93
N GLY A 116 -6.51 -4.94 -0.82
CA GLY A 116 -6.73 -5.89 0.27
C GLY A 116 -5.45 -6.40 0.95
N MET A 117 -5.53 -7.61 1.52
CA MET A 117 -4.41 -8.24 2.23
C MET A 117 -3.17 -8.49 1.38
N PRO A 118 -3.25 -8.94 0.10
CA PRO A 118 -2.06 -9.14 -0.72
C PRO A 118 -1.23 -7.86 -0.88
N LEU A 119 -1.88 -6.71 -1.07
CA LEU A 119 -1.19 -5.42 -1.15
C LEU A 119 -0.57 -5.02 0.19
N LEU A 120 -1.30 -5.20 1.30
CA LEU A 120 -0.78 -4.92 2.65
C LEU A 120 0.46 -5.78 2.97
N LEU A 121 0.39 -7.07 2.66
CA LEU A 121 1.50 -8.03 2.78
C LEU A 121 2.73 -7.53 2.02
N LEU A 122 2.55 -7.16 0.76
CA LEU A 122 3.63 -6.69 -0.08
C LEU A 122 4.29 -5.43 0.48
N ILE A 123 3.49 -4.44 0.89
CA ILE A 123 4.01 -3.20 1.50
C ILE A 123 4.87 -3.50 2.73
N ARG A 124 4.43 -4.42 3.60
CA ARG A 124 5.19 -4.83 4.79
C ARG A 124 6.48 -5.57 4.42
N ARG A 125 6.42 -6.52 3.48
CA ARG A 125 7.60 -7.26 3.00
C ARG A 125 8.67 -6.36 2.41
N LEU A 126 8.26 -5.31 1.69
CA LEU A 126 9.17 -4.34 1.10
C LEU A 126 9.56 -3.20 2.08
N ASP A 127 9.08 -3.19 3.32
CA ASP A 127 9.27 -2.09 4.30
C ASP A 127 8.89 -0.69 3.75
N LEU A 128 7.92 -0.61 2.83
CA LEU A 128 7.47 0.65 2.20
C LEU A 128 6.36 1.33 3.03
N ARG A 129 6.65 1.66 4.28
CA ARG A 129 5.65 2.06 5.30
C ARG A 129 4.78 3.27 4.90
N THR A 130 5.28 4.18 4.07
CA THR A 130 4.51 5.31 3.54
C THR A 130 3.32 4.85 2.67
N ALA A 131 3.34 3.65 2.09
CA ALA A 131 2.19 3.12 1.37
C ALA A 131 1.08 2.57 2.30
N LEU A 132 1.32 2.41 3.59
CA LEU A 132 0.31 1.94 4.54
C LEU A 132 -0.78 2.98 4.76
N ASN A 133 -2.04 2.53 4.87
CA ASN A 133 -3.22 3.37 5.12
C ASN A 133 -3.44 3.72 6.60
N GLY A 134 -2.40 3.58 7.41
CA GLY A 134 -2.37 3.90 8.82
C GLY A 134 -1.12 3.34 9.48
N PRO A 135 -0.96 3.59 10.80
CA PRO A 135 0.19 3.12 11.54
C PRO A 135 0.34 1.58 11.51
N PRO A 136 1.56 1.03 11.33
CA PRO A 136 1.80 -0.40 11.18
C PRO A 136 1.26 -1.27 12.31
N TRP A 137 1.22 -0.74 13.55
CA TRP A 137 0.75 -1.42 14.76
C TRP A 137 -0.77 -1.41 14.94
N LEU A 138 -1.50 -0.63 14.12
CA LEU A 138 -2.96 -0.64 14.09
C LEU A 138 -3.51 -1.46 12.93
N LEU A 139 -2.67 -1.79 11.95
CA LEU A 139 -3.03 -2.60 10.80
C LEU A 139 -2.77 -4.09 11.07
N PRO A 140 -3.49 -5.00 10.39
CA PRO A 140 -3.18 -6.42 10.44
C PRO A 140 -1.72 -6.69 10.07
N ASP A 141 -1.07 -7.57 10.83
CA ASP A 141 0.27 -8.08 10.59
C ASP A 141 0.21 -9.59 10.28
N PRO A 142 0.00 -9.96 9.02
CA PRO A 142 -0.04 -11.36 8.61
C PRO A 142 1.32 -12.05 8.76
N LEU A 143 2.45 -11.33 8.66
CA LEU A 143 3.79 -11.91 8.88
C LEU A 143 3.99 -12.30 10.35
N LEU A 144 3.48 -11.47 11.27
CA LEU A 144 3.45 -11.80 12.70
C LEU A 144 2.51 -12.98 12.96
N SER A 145 1.33 -13.00 12.35
CA SER A 145 0.39 -14.13 12.46
C SER A 145 1.01 -15.45 12.00
N GLU A 146 1.69 -15.47 10.85
CA GLU A 146 2.42 -16.64 10.36
C GLU A 146 3.55 -17.06 11.31
N THR A 147 4.25 -16.10 11.91
CA THR A 147 5.29 -16.38 12.90
C THR A 147 4.71 -16.98 14.18
N CYS A 148 3.59 -16.46 14.67
CA CYS A 148 2.88 -17.03 15.82
C CYS A 148 2.39 -18.45 15.54
N ALA A 149 1.84 -18.70 14.35
CA ALA A 149 1.41 -20.03 13.92
C ALA A 149 2.58 -21.03 13.87
N ARG A 150 3.74 -20.62 13.36
CA ARG A 150 4.96 -21.47 13.36
C ARG A 150 5.49 -21.74 14.76
N LEU A 151 5.37 -20.78 15.67
CA LEU A 151 5.77 -20.90 17.07
C LEU A 151 4.75 -21.63 17.94
N ALA A 152 3.58 -22.01 17.43
CA ALA A 152 2.62 -22.80 18.20
C ALA A 152 3.24 -24.16 18.56
N PRO A 153 3.03 -24.65 19.80
CA PRO A 153 3.50 -25.96 20.21
C PRO A 153 2.88 -27.05 19.30
N ARG A 154 3.71 -27.97 18.82
CA ARG A 154 3.24 -29.12 18.02
C ARG A 154 2.90 -30.33 18.89
N THR A 155 3.49 -30.40 20.07
CA THR A 155 3.33 -31.49 21.03
C THR A 155 2.98 -30.93 22.39
N LEU A 156 2.23 -31.70 23.16
CA LEU A 156 1.89 -31.39 24.54
C LEU A 156 2.88 -32.10 25.46
N PRO A 157 3.56 -31.37 26.37
CA PRO A 157 4.42 -31.99 27.35
C PRO A 157 3.58 -32.70 28.42
N THR A 158 4.14 -33.73 29.04
CA THR A 158 3.48 -34.55 30.06
C THR A 158 3.78 -34.09 31.49
N THR A 159 4.91 -33.40 31.71
CA THR A 159 5.33 -32.97 33.05
C THR A 159 4.62 -31.68 33.50
N ARG A 160 4.30 -31.59 34.80
CA ARG A 160 3.60 -30.42 35.37
C ARG A 160 4.36 -29.10 35.17
N GLU A 161 5.67 -29.11 35.34
CA GLU A 161 6.52 -27.93 35.15
C GLU A 161 6.51 -27.47 33.69
N ALA A 162 6.65 -28.39 32.74
CA ALA A 162 6.59 -28.08 31.32
C ALA A 162 5.20 -27.59 30.90
N LEU A 163 4.12 -28.10 31.50
CA LEU A 163 2.76 -27.59 31.30
C LEU A 163 2.61 -26.14 31.80
N LYS A 164 3.22 -25.78 32.95
CA LYS A 164 3.24 -24.40 33.45
C LYS A 164 3.96 -23.46 32.47
N THR A 165 5.13 -23.86 31.98
CA THR A 165 5.89 -23.11 30.97
C THR A 165 5.11 -22.96 29.67
N LEU A 166 4.47 -24.05 29.20
CA LEU A 166 3.61 -24.03 28.02
C LEU A 166 2.44 -23.05 28.17
N LYS A 167 1.79 -23.03 29.34
CA LYS A 167 0.69 -22.08 29.62
C LYS A 167 1.14 -20.64 29.49
N THR A 168 2.30 -20.28 30.03
CA THR A 168 2.87 -18.93 29.90
C THR A 168 3.16 -18.60 28.44
N ARG A 169 3.80 -19.53 27.70
CA ARG A 169 4.07 -19.37 26.26
C ARG A 169 2.78 -19.17 25.45
N LEU A 170 1.74 -19.96 25.69
CA LEU A 170 0.45 -19.85 25.02
C LEU A 170 -0.23 -18.51 25.30
N LYS A 171 -0.13 -17.98 26.52
CA LYS A 171 -0.62 -16.63 26.83
C LYS A 171 0.10 -15.57 26.00
N SER A 172 1.43 -15.66 25.90
CA SER A 172 2.23 -14.74 25.08
C SER A 172 1.87 -14.85 23.60
N LEU A 173 1.72 -16.07 23.07
CA LEU A 173 1.30 -16.29 21.68
C LEU A 173 -0.12 -15.77 21.43
N ALA A 174 -1.07 -15.96 22.35
CA ALA A 174 -2.41 -15.42 22.24
C ALA A 174 -2.41 -13.89 22.21
N TRP A 175 -1.56 -13.26 23.03
CA TRP A 175 -1.38 -11.80 23.00
C TRP A 175 -0.81 -11.32 21.67
N LEU A 176 0.25 -11.98 21.16
CA LEU A 176 0.85 -11.66 19.87
C LEU A 176 -0.13 -11.86 18.71
N GLN A 177 -0.92 -12.93 18.73
CA GLN A 177 -1.95 -13.20 17.73
C GLN A 177 -3.03 -12.11 17.76
N LYS A 178 -3.42 -11.64 18.94
CA LYS A 178 -4.36 -10.52 19.09
C LYS A 178 -3.78 -9.20 18.56
N ALA A 179 -2.49 -8.95 18.78
CA ALA A 179 -1.80 -7.80 18.21
C ALA A 179 -1.73 -7.89 16.67
N ALA A 180 -1.46 -9.10 16.14
CA ALA A 180 -1.36 -9.37 14.70
C ALA A 180 -2.67 -9.12 13.94
N GLN A 181 -3.83 -9.21 14.58
CA GLN A 181 -5.12 -8.91 13.95
C GLN A 181 -5.29 -7.42 13.60
N GLY A 182 -4.51 -6.53 14.22
CA GLY A 182 -4.70 -5.09 14.10
C GLY A 182 -6.02 -4.62 14.73
N ARG A 183 -6.46 -3.41 14.40
CA ARG A 183 -7.71 -2.82 14.89
C ARG A 183 -8.79 -2.89 13.81
N ARG A 184 -9.99 -3.34 14.19
CA ARG A 184 -11.19 -3.35 13.32
C ARG A 184 -11.51 -1.98 12.73
N ARG A 185 -11.34 -0.92 13.52
CA ARG A 185 -11.58 0.47 13.11
C ARG A 185 -10.41 1.35 13.53
N ILE A 186 -9.91 2.14 12.60
CA ILE A 186 -8.90 3.17 12.87
C ILE A 186 -9.59 4.53 12.69
N PRO A 187 -9.51 5.43 13.68
CA PRO A 187 -10.07 6.78 13.58
C PRO A 187 -9.53 7.54 12.37
N ARG A 188 -10.37 8.40 11.76
CA ARG A 188 -9.98 9.20 10.59
C ARG A 188 -8.80 10.13 10.91
N THR A 189 -8.80 10.73 12.09
CA THR A 189 -7.71 11.60 12.58
C THR A 189 -6.37 10.89 12.55
N VAL A 190 -6.29 9.68 13.09
CA VAL A 190 -5.07 8.84 13.09
C VAL A 190 -4.63 8.48 11.66
N ARG A 191 -5.57 8.17 10.77
CA ARG A 191 -5.24 7.87 9.36
C ARG A 191 -4.69 9.08 8.61
N LEU A 192 -5.22 10.27 8.89
CA LEU A 192 -4.80 11.52 8.24
C LEU A 192 -3.46 12.03 8.80
N ALA A 193 -3.21 11.81 10.10
CA ALA A 193 -1.94 12.15 10.75
C ALA A 193 -0.79 11.20 10.35
N TRP A 194 -1.09 10.07 9.70
CA TRP A 194 -0.05 9.14 9.25
C TRP A 194 0.72 9.75 8.06
N PRO A 195 2.04 9.96 8.18
CA PRO A 195 2.88 10.59 7.15
C PRO A 195 2.94 9.75 5.87
#